data_AF-A0A2M7E172-F1
#
_entry.id   AF-A0A2M7E172-F1
#
_cell.length_a   1.000
_cell.length_b   1.000
_cell.length_c   1.000
_cell.angle_alpha   90.00
_cell.angle_beta   90.00
_cell.angle_gamma   90.00
#
_symmetry.space_group_name_H-M   'P 1'
#
loop_
_entity.id
_entity.type
_entity.pdbx_description
1 polymer ?
#
loop_
_entity_poly.entity_id
_entity_poly.type
_entity_poly.pdbx_seq_one_letter_code
_entity_poly.pdbx_strand_id
1 'polypeptide(L)'
;TDFGELKPEAYQVVKDLLEQNNKITGYLTGYSVYNQLGLSTQVSSIIQIGINETKKSTKRGMYNIWFMKQPNSITKENIPLFRILDAIRNIKEIPDTTIDQSCNVISELIKSLTNSEKENFIRLAKKYNPGTRALTGALYENCLGKNTAEQLLESLNPSSSYEFGISDNILPNKQKWNIS
;
A
#
# COMPACT_ATOMS: atom_id res chain seq x y z
N THR A 1 25.75 20.52 12.01
CA THR A 1 24.28 20.59 12.16
C THR A 1 23.83 19.25 12.66
N ASP A 2 23.42 19.23 13.92
CA ASP A 2 23.05 18.01 14.63
C ASP A 2 21.85 17.38 13.92
N PHE A 3 22.12 16.33 13.16
CA PHE A 3 21.12 15.33 12.83
C PHE A 3 20.74 14.70 14.17
N GLY A 4 19.69 15.25 14.79
CA GLY A 4 19.06 14.63 15.96
C GLY A 4 18.86 13.16 15.67
N GLU A 5 19.30 12.32 16.61
CA GLU A 5 19.35 10.87 16.50
C GLU A 5 18.16 10.31 15.72
N LEU A 6 18.45 9.71 14.56
CA LEU A 6 17.49 8.97 13.75
C LEU A 6 16.79 7.93 14.63
N LYS A 7 15.58 8.23 15.10
CA LYS A 7 14.84 7.38 16.05
C LYS A 7 14.78 5.93 15.55
N PRO A 8 15.47 5.00 16.20
CA PRO A 8 15.20 3.57 16.06
C PRO A 8 13.86 3.19 16.74
N GLU A 9 13.12 4.16 17.30
CA GLU A 9 12.03 3.94 18.25
C GLU A 9 10.86 3.13 17.69
N ALA A 10 10.32 3.42 16.50
CA ALA A 10 9.04 2.85 16.10
C ALA A 10 9.08 1.32 15.95
N TYR A 11 10.06 0.77 15.22
CA TYR A 11 10.20 -0.69 15.08
C TYR A 11 10.48 -1.37 16.42
N GLN A 12 11.34 -0.78 17.26
CA GLN A 12 11.65 -1.36 18.57
C GLN A 12 10.44 -1.36 19.51
N VAL A 13 9.61 -0.31 19.46
CA VAL A 13 8.38 -0.18 20.27
C VAL A 13 7.33 -1.25 19.93
N VAL A 14 7.33 -1.75 18.69
CA VAL A 14 6.33 -2.73 18.23
C VAL A 14 6.92 -4.05 17.75
N LYS A 15 8.19 -4.34 18.02
CA LYS A 15 8.86 -5.54 17.51
C LYS A 15 8.10 -6.83 17.87
N ASP A 16 7.61 -6.92 19.10
CA ASP A 16 6.78 -8.02 19.61
C ASP A 16 5.42 -8.16 18.91
N LEU A 17 4.94 -7.11 18.23
CA LEU A 17 3.72 -7.11 17.42
C LEU A 17 3.97 -7.49 15.96
N LEU A 18 5.23 -7.44 15.50
CA LEU A 18 5.64 -7.78 14.14
C LEU A 18 6.17 -9.21 14.06
N GLU A 19 6.84 -9.68 15.11
CA GLU A 19 7.47 -10.98 15.18
C GLU A 19 7.26 -11.62 16.56
N GLN A 20 6.81 -12.87 16.58
CA GLN A 20 6.65 -13.66 17.79
C GLN A 20 7.27 -15.04 17.58
N ASN A 21 8.18 -15.45 18.47
CA ASN A 21 8.90 -16.73 18.36
C ASN A 21 9.56 -16.96 16.98
N ASN A 22 10.22 -15.92 16.44
CA ASN A 22 10.81 -15.89 15.09
C ASN A 22 9.82 -16.07 13.92
N LYS A 23 8.51 -16.03 14.18
CA LYS A 23 7.47 -16.03 13.16
C LYS A 23 6.97 -14.61 12.94
N ILE A 24 6.83 -14.22 11.67
CA ILE A 24 6.26 -12.94 11.30
C ILE A 24 4.75 -12.98 11.51
N THR A 25 4.26 -12.05 12.33
CA THR A 25 2.86 -11.90 12.69
C THR A 25 2.28 -10.58 12.19
N GLY A 26 3.12 -9.61 11.83
CA GLY A 26 2.71 -8.34 11.25
C GLY A 26 3.85 -7.59 10.56
N TYR A 27 3.51 -6.47 9.93
CA TYR A 27 4.47 -5.60 9.24
C TYR A 27 4.08 -4.13 9.33
N LEU A 28 5.06 -3.23 9.39
CA LEU A 28 4.82 -1.79 9.33
C LEU A 28 4.30 -1.39 7.94
N THR A 29 3.27 -0.55 7.90
CA THR A 29 2.60 -0.07 6.67
C THR A 29 1.93 1.29 6.90
N GLY A 30 1.22 1.83 5.90
CA GLY A 30 0.50 3.11 5.99
C GLY A 30 1.39 4.28 6.42
N TYR A 31 0.89 5.07 7.39
CA TYR A 31 1.60 6.24 7.92
C TYR A 31 3.04 5.96 8.41
N SER A 32 3.35 4.71 8.78
CA SER A 32 4.69 4.33 9.24
C SER A 32 5.72 4.20 8.14
N VAL A 33 5.29 4.09 6.88
CA VAL A 33 6.20 3.80 5.75
C VAL A 33 6.02 4.74 4.56
N TYR A 34 5.04 5.66 4.55
CA TYR A 34 4.84 6.57 3.42
C TYR A 34 6.09 7.38 3.08
N ASN A 35 6.82 7.89 4.06
CA ASN A 35 8.10 8.57 3.82
C ASN A 35 9.15 7.64 3.18
N GLN A 36 9.26 6.41 3.67
CA GLN A 36 10.18 5.41 3.09
C GLN A 36 9.82 5.02 1.65
N LEU A 37 8.54 5.13 1.27
CA LEU A 37 8.04 4.89 -0.08
C LEU A 37 8.14 6.14 -0.98
N GLY A 38 8.60 7.28 -0.47
CA GLY A 38 8.62 8.55 -1.20
C GLY A 38 7.24 9.18 -1.41
N LEU A 39 6.22 8.74 -0.66
CA LEU A 39 4.84 9.19 -0.78
C LEU A 39 4.50 10.40 0.10
N SER A 40 5.36 10.72 1.07
CA SER A 40 5.19 11.87 1.95
C SER A 40 6.54 12.27 2.53
N THR A 41 6.71 13.53 2.94
CA THR A 41 7.88 13.94 3.73
C THR A 41 7.65 13.81 5.22
N GLN A 42 6.39 13.62 5.65
CA GLN A 42 6.02 13.64 7.06
C GLN A 42 6.47 12.37 7.80
N VAL A 43 6.95 12.57 9.04
CA VAL A 43 7.22 11.48 9.98
C VAL A 43 6.05 11.39 10.96
N SER A 44 5.26 10.33 10.86
CA SER A 44 4.05 10.16 11.68
C SER A 44 4.36 9.63 13.09
N SER A 45 3.61 10.12 14.09
CA SER A 45 3.54 9.52 15.43
C SER A 45 2.53 8.36 15.50
N ILE A 46 1.88 8.02 14.39
CA ILE A 46 1.00 6.86 14.26
C ILE A 46 1.81 5.68 13.71
N ILE A 47 1.83 4.60 14.46
CA ILE A 47 2.36 3.32 14.01
C ILE A 47 1.21 2.51 13.42
N GLN A 48 1.32 2.07 12.18
CA GLN A 48 0.29 1.28 11.51
C GLN A 48 0.86 -0.06 11.09
N ILE A 49 0.18 -1.13 11.50
CA ILE A 49 0.65 -2.51 11.37
C ILE A 49 -0.37 -3.33 10.58
N GLY A 50 0.07 -3.96 9.50
CA GLY A 50 -0.71 -4.97 8.79
C GLY A 50 -0.60 -6.32 9.49
N ILE A 51 -1.74 -6.93 9.82
CA ILE A 51 -1.84 -8.23 10.50
C ILE A 51 -2.94 -9.09 9.87
N ASN A 52 -2.88 -10.41 9.98
CA ASN A 52 -3.93 -11.29 9.44
C ASN A 52 -5.22 -11.31 10.28
N GLU A 53 -5.09 -11.00 11.57
CA GLU A 53 -6.20 -10.98 12.53
C GLU A 53 -6.81 -9.58 12.65
N THR A 54 -7.91 -9.45 13.39
CA THR A 54 -8.46 -8.16 13.78
C THR A 54 -8.01 -7.83 15.20
N LYS A 55 -7.39 -6.66 15.39
CA LYS A 55 -7.02 -6.14 16.71
C LYS A 55 -7.52 -4.71 16.86
N LYS A 56 -7.90 -4.33 18.08
CA LYS A 56 -8.22 -2.94 18.42
C LYS A 56 -6.95 -2.11 18.45
N SER A 57 -7.05 -0.85 18.02
CA SER A 57 -5.96 0.10 18.17
C SER A 57 -5.55 0.24 19.64
N THR A 58 -4.27 0.47 19.88
CA THR A 58 -3.69 0.61 21.22
C THR A 58 -2.70 1.77 21.26
N LYS A 59 -2.21 2.12 22.45
CA LYS A 59 -1.22 3.18 22.64
C LYS A 59 -0.01 2.62 23.39
N ARG A 60 1.19 2.98 22.94
CA ARG A 60 2.46 2.64 23.63
C ARG A 60 3.33 3.89 23.71
N GLY A 61 3.53 4.39 24.93
CA GLY A 61 4.20 5.67 25.15
C GLY A 61 3.51 6.79 24.38
N MET A 62 4.27 7.47 23.51
CA MET A 62 3.76 8.53 22.65
C MET A 62 3.06 8.04 21.36
N TYR A 63 3.19 6.75 21.02
CA TYR A 63 2.71 6.21 19.75
C TYR A 63 1.28 5.67 19.85
N ASN A 64 0.43 6.06 18.90
CA ASN A 64 -0.84 5.39 18.64
C ASN A 64 -0.60 4.27 17.62
N ILE A 65 -0.97 3.04 17.97
CA ILE A 65 -0.78 1.85 17.14
C ILE A 65 -2.12 1.43 16.54
N TRP A 66 -2.20 1.48 15.22
CA TRP A 66 -3.39 1.11 14.44
C TRP A 66 -3.13 -0.18 13.68
N PHE A 67 -4.15 -1.03 13.59
CA PHE A 67 -4.03 -2.31 12.91
C PHE A 67 -4.87 -2.32 11.64
N MET A 68 -4.26 -2.82 10.56
CA MET A 68 -4.94 -3.09 9.30
C MET A 68 -5.01 -4.58 9.05
N LYS A 69 -6.20 -5.05 8.66
CA LYS A 69 -6.37 -6.44 8.24
C LYS A 69 -5.70 -6.67 6.88
N GLN A 70 -4.76 -7.61 6.84
CA GLN A 70 -4.11 -8.15 5.65
C GLN A 70 -4.74 -9.51 5.32
N PRO A 71 -5.47 -9.67 4.22
CA PRO A 71 -6.13 -10.93 3.87
C PRO A 71 -5.19 -11.99 3.26
N ASN A 72 -3.96 -11.63 2.88
CA ASN A 72 -2.95 -12.55 2.36
C ASN A 72 -2.02 -13.07 3.44
N SER A 73 -1.44 -14.26 3.25
CA SER A 73 -0.41 -14.77 4.16
C SER A 73 0.79 -13.83 4.21
N ILE A 74 1.20 -13.44 5.42
CA ILE A 74 2.30 -12.52 5.63
C ILE A 74 3.64 -13.28 5.59
N THR A 75 4.50 -12.92 4.64
CA THR A 75 5.88 -13.44 4.50
C THR A 75 6.83 -12.28 4.23
N LYS A 76 8.15 -12.48 4.44
CA LYS A 76 9.15 -11.41 4.23
C LYS A 76 9.10 -10.86 2.80
N GLU A 77 8.90 -11.76 1.85
CA GLU A 77 8.91 -11.50 0.41
C GLU A 77 7.69 -10.69 -0.01
N ASN A 78 6.53 -10.92 0.61
CA ASN A 78 5.30 -10.22 0.23
C ASN A 78 5.14 -8.86 0.95
N ILE A 79 5.85 -8.61 2.05
CA ILE A 79 5.72 -7.37 2.83
C ILE A 79 5.97 -6.11 1.99
N PRO A 80 7.05 -6.01 1.18
CA PRO A 80 7.24 -4.85 0.30
C PRO A 80 6.06 -4.61 -0.65
N LEU A 81 5.51 -5.69 -1.22
CA LEU A 81 4.35 -5.64 -2.12
C LEU A 81 3.08 -5.17 -1.39
N PHE A 82 2.87 -5.65 -0.16
CA PHE A 82 1.75 -5.20 0.67
C PHE A 82 1.82 -3.71 0.99
N ARG A 83 3.00 -3.16 1.26
CA ARG A 83 3.14 -1.73 1.52
C ARG A 83 2.70 -0.87 0.35
N ILE A 84 3.00 -1.30 -0.88
CA ILE A 84 2.54 -0.62 -2.10
C ILE A 84 1.01 -0.78 -2.25
N LEU A 85 0.46 -1.98 -2.07
CA LEU A 85 -0.98 -2.22 -2.17
C LEU A 85 -1.78 -1.48 -1.08
N ASP A 86 -1.24 -1.40 0.13
CA ASP A 86 -1.80 -0.64 1.24
C ASP A 86 -1.77 0.87 0.94
N ALA A 87 -0.71 1.38 0.31
CA ALA A 87 -0.67 2.76 -0.17
C ALA A 87 -1.73 3.03 -1.25
N ILE A 88 -1.93 2.12 -2.21
CA ILE A 88 -3.00 2.23 -3.21
C ILE A 88 -4.38 2.23 -2.55
N ARG A 89 -4.61 1.31 -1.60
CA ARG A 89 -5.87 1.21 -0.84
C ARG A 89 -6.20 2.51 -0.10
N ASN A 90 -5.19 3.16 0.45
CA ASN A 90 -5.31 4.35 1.28
C ASN A 90 -4.80 5.61 0.58
N ILE A 91 -4.81 5.66 -0.75
CA ILE A 91 -4.19 6.74 -1.52
C ILE A 91 -4.73 8.14 -1.17
N LYS A 92 -6.00 8.22 -0.76
CA LYS A 92 -6.65 9.48 -0.33
C LYS A 92 -6.21 9.97 1.05
N GLU A 93 -5.60 9.10 1.85
CA GLU A 93 -5.20 9.36 3.24
C GLU A 93 -3.71 9.71 3.34
N ILE A 94 -2.97 9.68 2.23
CA ILE A 94 -1.53 9.95 2.24
C ILE A 94 -1.34 11.45 2.49
N PRO A 95 -0.60 11.85 3.55
CA PRO A 95 -0.43 13.25 3.90
C PRO A 95 0.63 13.93 3.03
N ASP A 96 0.55 15.26 2.89
CA ASP A 96 1.56 16.08 2.20
C ASP A 96 1.76 15.74 0.71
N THR A 97 0.72 15.28 0.04
CA THR A 97 0.77 14.95 -1.38
C THR A 97 -0.60 15.03 -2.04
N THR A 98 -0.64 15.04 -3.37
CA THR A 98 -1.87 14.85 -4.13
C THR A 98 -2.02 13.39 -4.55
N ILE A 99 -3.24 12.98 -4.91
CA ILE A 99 -3.51 11.63 -5.44
C ILE A 99 -2.71 11.41 -6.72
N ASP A 100 -2.65 12.42 -7.61
CA ASP A 100 -1.87 12.38 -8.85
C ASP A 100 -0.38 12.16 -8.61
N GLN A 101 0.22 12.88 -7.65
CA GLN A 101 1.62 12.69 -7.26
C GLN A 101 1.86 11.30 -6.68
N SER A 102 0.94 10.82 -5.82
CA SER A 102 0.99 9.47 -5.27
C SER A 102 0.93 8.41 -6.37
N CYS A 103 0.06 8.58 -7.37
CA CYS A 103 -0.04 7.69 -8.52
C CYS A 103 1.28 7.61 -9.31
N ASN A 104 1.98 8.74 -9.50
CA ASN A 104 3.28 8.76 -10.17
C ASN A 104 4.33 7.98 -9.37
N VAL A 105 4.45 8.24 -8.07
CA VAL A 105 5.39 7.53 -7.19
C VAL A 105 5.09 6.02 -7.16
N ILE A 106 3.82 5.65 -6.99
CA ILE A 106 3.39 4.24 -7.00
C ILE A 106 3.70 3.58 -8.33
N SER A 107 3.53 4.28 -9.46
CA SER A 107 3.85 3.73 -10.78
C SER A 107 5.34 3.42 -10.92
N GLU A 108 6.23 4.29 -10.42
CA GLU A 108 7.68 4.01 -10.40
C GLU A 108 8.03 2.83 -9.48
N LEU A 109 7.39 2.73 -8.32
CA LEU A 109 7.54 1.57 -7.43
C LEU A 109 7.13 0.27 -8.14
N ILE A 110 6.00 0.26 -8.86
CA ILE A 110 5.53 -0.89 -9.64
C ILE A 110 6.51 -1.25 -10.77
N LYS A 111 7.04 -0.26 -11.50
CA LYS A 111 8.02 -0.50 -12.57
C LYS A 111 9.30 -1.16 -12.04
N SER A 112 9.73 -0.76 -10.84
CA SER A 112 10.96 -1.25 -10.19
C SER A 112 10.88 -2.70 -9.71
N LEU A 113 9.67 -3.27 -9.59
CA LEU A 113 9.47 -4.67 -9.21
C LEU A 113 10.12 -5.63 -10.22
N THR A 114 10.70 -6.71 -9.71
CA THR A 114 11.15 -7.85 -10.53
C THR A 114 9.98 -8.55 -11.21
N ASN A 115 10.25 -9.39 -12.22
CA ASN A 115 9.18 -10.12 -12.93
C ASN A 115 8.39 -11.05 -11.98
N SER A 116 9.06 -11.72 -11.06
CA SER A 116 8.40 -12.57 -10.05
C SER A 116 7.55 -11.76 -9.06
N GLU A 117 8.03 -10.58 -8.66
CA GLU A 117 7.27 -9.67 -7.80
C GLU A 117 6.05 -9.10 -8.52
N LYS A 118 6.17 -8.76 -9.80
CA LYS A 118 5.08 -8.30 -10.67
C LYS A 118 3.93 -9.30 -10.75
N GLU A 119 4.24 -10.58 -11.00
CA GLU A 119 3.25 -11.67 -11.00
C GLU A 119 2.60 -11.83 -9.62
N ASN A 120 3.41 -11.81 -8.55
CA ASN A 120 2.91 -11.89 -7.19
C ASN A 120 2.04 -10.70 -6.81
N PHE A 121 2.38 -9.48 -7.25
CA PHE A 121 1.66 -8.25 -6.95
C PHE A 121 0.20 -8.33 -7.41
N ILE A 122 -0.03 -8.77 -8.65
CA ILE A 122 -1.37 -9.01 -9.20
C ILE A 122 -2.11 -10.08 -8.40
N ARG A 123 -1.45 -11.20 -8.08
CA ARG A 123 -2.06 -12.28 -7.28
C ARG A 123 -2.50 -11.81 -5.89
N LEU A 124 -1.66 -11.04 -5.20
CA LEU A 124 -1.93 -10.53 -3.85
C LEU A 124 -3.04 -9.47 -3.87
N ALA A 125 -3.07 -8.61 -4.89
CA ALA A 125 -4.08 -7.57 -5.07
C ALA A 125 -5.51 -8.14 -5.16
N LYS A 126 -5.70 -9.35 -5.71
CA LYS A 126 -7.02 -10.00 -5.83
C LYS A 126 -7.79 -10.13 -4.51
N LYS A 127 -7.10 -10.15 -3.36
CA LYS A 127 -7.75 -10.22 -2.04
C LYS A 127 -8.13 -8.86 -1.44
N TYR A 128 -7.78 -7.76 -2.09
CA TYR A 128 -8.13 -6.41 -1.66
C TYR A 128 -9.55 -6.02 -2.11
N ASN A 129 -10.06 -4.92 -1.54
CA ASN A 129 -11.37 -4.41 -1.92
C ASN A 129 -11.43 -4.02 -3.42
N PRO A 130 -12.63 -3.98 -4.04
CA PRO A 130 -12.76 -3.73 -5.48
C PRO A 130 -12.09 -2.43 -5.96
N GLY A 131 -12.20 -1.32 -5.21
CA GLY A 131 -11.57 -0.05 -5.59
C GLY A 131 -10.04 -0.12 -5.60
N THR A 132 -9.44 -0.83 -4.64
CA THR A 132 -7.98 -1.06 -4.62
C THR A 132 -7.57 -1.91 -5.81
N ARG A 133 -8.33 -2.97 -6.13
CA ARG A 133 -8.07 -3.82 -7.30
C ARG A 133 -8.14 -3.03 -8.61
N ALA A 134 -9.15 -2.17 -8.75
CA ALA A 134 -9.32 -1.30 -9.90
C ALA A 134 -8.14 -0.36 -10.07
N LEU A 135 -7.78 0.40 -9.02
CA LEU A 135 -6.67 1.35 -9.10
C LEU A 135 -5.32 0.65 -9.29
N THR A 136 -5.10 -0.49 -8.63
CA THR A 136 -3.90 -1.31 -8.82
C THR A 136 -3.77 -1.75 -10.27
N GLY A 137 -4.84 -2.30 -10.84
CA GLY A 137 -4.84 -2.77 -12.23
C GLY A 137 -4.66 -1.62 -13.23
N ALA A 138 -5.30 -0.48 -12.99
CA ALA A 138 -5.14 0.70 -13.82
C ALA A 138 -3.69 1.20 -13.86
N LEU A 139 -3.07 1.40 -12.69
CA LEU A 139 -1.68 1.84 -12.58
C LEU A 139 -0.72 0.83 -13.21
N TYR A 140 -0.90 -0.45 -12.90
CA TYR A 140 -0.06 -1.53 -13.40
C TYR A 140 -0.11 -1.64 -14.93
N GLU A 141 -1.30 -1.61 -15.52
CA GLU A 141 -1.49 -1.62 -16.97
C GLU A 141 -0.92 -0.35 -17.64
N ASN A 142 -1.13 0.82 -17.01
CA ASN A 142 -0.65 2.09 -17.55
C ASN A 142 0.89 2.13 -17.61
N CYS A 143 1.59 1.55 -16.63
CA CYS A 143 3.05 1.60 -16.57
C CYS A 143 3.78 0.41 -17.20
N LEU A 144 3.16 -0.77 -17.28
CA LEU A 144 3.79 -1.99 -17.81
C LEU A 144 3.25 -2.44 -19.18
N GLY A 145 2.21 -1.78 -19.68
CA GLY A 145 1.61 -2.07 -20.98
C GLY A 145 0.23 -2.70 -20.87
N LYS A 146 -0.50 -2.66 -22.00
CA LYS A 146 -1.87 -3.16 -22.11
C LYS A 146 -1.96 -4.64 -21.72
N ASN A 147 -3.08 -5.02 -21.10
CA ASN A 147 -3.45 -6.41 -20.80
C ASN A 147 -2.57 -7.12 -19.76
N THR A 148 -1.68 -6.38 -19.09
CA THR A 148 -0.80 -6.95 -18.05
C THR A 148 -1.52 -7.20 -16.72
N ALA A 149 -2.74 -6.68 -16.54
CA ALA A 149 -3.54 -6.80 -15.31
C ALA A 149 -4.96 -7.36 -15.54
N GLU A 150 -5.24 -8.03 -16.67
CA GLU A 150 -6.61 -8.53 -17.02
C GLU A 150 -7.28 -9.31 -15.88
N GLN A 151 -6.51 -10.14 -15.17
CA GLN A 151 -7.01 -10.92 -14.04
C GLN A 151 -7.59 -10.08 -12.89
N LEU A 152 -7.18 -8.81 -12.74
CA LEU A 152 -7.80 -7.88 -11.79
C LEU A 152 -9.07 -7.29 -12.38
N LEU A 153 -9.06 -6.93 -13.66
CA LEU A 153 -10.23 -6.37 -14.35
C LEU A 153 -11.42 -7.35 -14.32
N GLU A 154 -11.17 -8.62 -14.66
CA GLU A 154 -12.16 -9.71 -14.61
C GLU A 154 -12.75 -9.93 -13.22
N SER A 155 -12.04 -9.52 -12.17
CA SER A 155 -12.48 -9.67 -10.79
C SER A 155 -13.41 -8.56 -10.31
N LEU A 156 -13.62 -7.50 -11.11
CA LEU A 156 -14.44 -6.34 -10.79
C LEU A 156 -15.88 -6.52 -11.28
N ASN A 157 -16.81 -5.87 -10.60
CA ASN A 157 -18.19 -5.77 -11.08
C ASN A 157 -18.29 -4.62 -12.11
N PRO A 158 -18.74 -4.88 -13.36
CA PRO A 158 -18.85 -3.85 -14.40
C PRO A 158 -19.75 -2.67 -14.04
N SER A 159 -20.75 -2.86 -13.16
CA SER A 159 -21.66 -1.77 -12.76
C SER A 159 -21.17 -0.91 -11.60
N SER A 160 -20.03 -1.27 -11.00
CA SER A 160 -19.41 -0.50 -9.91
C SER A 160 -18.51 0.59 -10.46
N SER A 161 -18.52 1.77 -9.84
CA SER A 161 -17.59 2.87 -10.11
C SER A 161 -16.81 3.24 -8.84
N TYR A 162 -15.57 3.69 -9.02
CA TYR A 162 -14.65 4.00 -7.92
C TYR A 162 -14.14 5.43 -8.06
N GLU A 163 -14.60 6.31 -7.19
CA GLU A 163 -14.20 7.71 -7.19
C GLU A 163 -12.82 7.87 -6.56
N PHE A 164 -11.85 8.33 -7.35
CA PHE A 164 -10.52 8.72 -6.89
C PHE A 164 -10.16 10.15 -7.28
N GLY A 165 -10.80 10.74 -8.31
CA GLY A 165 -10.51 12.10 -8.76
C GLY A 165 -9.12 12.25 -9.39
N ILE A 166 -8.64 11.21 -10.08
CA ILE A 166 -7.32 11.17 -10.72
C ILE A 166 -7.40 11.83 -12.09
N SER A 167 -6.44 12.68 -12.42
CA SER A 167 -6.42 13.39 -13.71
C SER A 167 -6.15 12.44 -14.90
N ASP A 168 -6.75 12.72 -16.07
CA ASP A 168 -6.62 11.87 -17.27
C ASP A 168 -5.20 11.78 -17.81
N ASN A 169 -4.39 12.83 -17.61
CA ASN A 169 -2.97 12.82 -17.98
C ASN A 169 -2.13 11.88 -17.10
N ILE A 170 -2.58 11.57 -15.88
CA ILE A 170 -1.90 10.64 -14.97
C ILE A 170 -2.35 9.21 -15.20
N LEU A 171 -3.66 9.00 -15.38
CA LEU A 171 -4.26 7.68 -15.54
C LEU A 171 -5.21 7.65 -16.74
N PRO A 172 -4.69 7.67 -17.98
CA PRO A 172 -5.52 7.76 -19.20
C PRO A 172 -6.42 6.54 -19.41
N ASN A 173 -6.09 5.40 -18.82
CA ASN A 173 -6.89 4.17 -18.90
C ASN A 173 -7.95 4.07 -17.79
N LYS A 174 -8.14 5.07 -16.91
CA LYS A 174 -9.01 4.98 -15.72
C LYS A 174 -10.46 4.57 -16.02
N GLN A 175 -10.99 4.99 -17.18
CA GLN A 175 -12.35 4.63 -17.62
C GLN A 175 -12.52 3.11 -17.81
N LYS A 176 -11.52 2.41 -18.35
CA LYS A 176 -11.53 0.94 -18.51
C LYS A 176 -11.68 0.23 -17.15
N TRP A 177 -11.22 0.87 -16.09
CA TRP A 177 -11.19 0.34 -14.72
C TRP A 177 -12.34 0.88 -13.86
N ASN A 178 -13.34 1.53 -14.48
CA ASN A 178 -14.47 2.18 -13.82
C ASN A 178 -14.08 3.21 -12.75
N ILE A 179 -12.95 3.89 -12.95
CA ILE A 179 -12.46 4.93 -12.03
C ILE A 179 -12.88 6.31 -12.53
N SER A 180 -13.44 7.11 -11.62
CA SER A 180 -13.76 8.53 -11.82
C SER A 180 -12.82 9.46 -11.05
#